data_AF-A0AAJ2R179-F1
#
_entry.id   AF-A0AAJ2R179-F1
#
_cell.length_a   1.000
_cell.length_b   1.000
_cell.length_c   1.000
_cell.angle_alpha   90.00
_cell.angle_beta   90.00
_cell.angle_gamma   90.00
#
_symmetry.space_group_name_H-M   'P 1'
#
loop_
_entity.id
_entity.type
_entity.pdbx_description
1 polymer ?
#
loop_
_entity_poly.entity_id
_entity_poly.type
_entity_poly.pdbx_seq_one_letter_code
_entity_poly.pdbx_strand_id
1 'polypeptide(L)'
;MSLIPEIPAAPFVPLYPALGSLNFNQEAYAYGTAMPGVTTRVREIAAACRECALAAREDAMSAEASRMLSAQQADQAMSYRNQAANSATAAAGSASTASTHASNAVGAYTQMQALYLGAKTSNPVKDNQGNALQLGAWYTYVGTDPALKGVWLWWDGTGWNPGIGPVIGTLMPKSGGKFTGYASGPAGAKGEEFPQAQEVLPRKVVNLATATADLNLLPHEVMFADGADLSNRPASGDTWHYFFQIPHSSPGYKLQISAGLTANTPLFFRRQVNGNWNTPGGWRRLLDAMDCTPDVKAEAIASSVTDWEINAGAGAIQQIYISGPIKFWMAPHRRPSETVILKVQFLGAPHAIAFDAAVIQPKTPIPPYAANDVLTMLFMHRVGTSRYDLYYCGVNLP
;
A
#
# COMPACT_ATOMS: atom_id res chain seq x y z
N MET A 1 64.11 -61.02 -35.92
CA MET A 1 65.33 -61.85 -35.90
C MET A 1 66.03 -61.59 -37.21
N SER A 2 67.18 -60.90 -37.15
CA SER A 2 67.95 -60.62 -38.37
C SER A 2 68.64 -61.93 -38.78
N LEU A 3 68.52 -62.33 -40.06
CA LEU A 3 69.18 -63.54 -40.55
C LEU A 3 70.69 -63.28 -40.58
N ILE A 4 71.46 -63.98 -39.74
CA ILE A 4 72.92 -63.89 -39.75
C ILE A 4 73.42 -64.57 -41.04
N PRO A 5 74.07 -63.83 -41.97
CA PRO A 5 74.56 -64.43 -43.20
C PRO A 5 75.73 -65.39 -42.93
N GLU A 6 75.87 -66.43 -43.76
CA GLU A 6 76.99 -67.36 -43.65
C GLU A 6 78.27 -66.71 -44.20
N ILE A 7 79.41 -66.88 -43.50
CA ILE A 7 80.69 -66.31 -43.94
C ILE A 7 81.27 -67.19 -45.07
N PRO A 8 81.58 -66.62 -46.25
CA PRO A 8 82.18 -67.38 -47.35
C PRO A 8 83.54 -68.00 -46.97
N ALA A 9 83.88 -69.13 -47.59
CA ALA A 9 85.17 -69.78 -47.39
C ALA A 9 86.36 -68.92 -47.88
N ALA A 10 87.52 -69.06 -47.23
CA ALA A 10 88.71 -68.28 -47.56
C ALA A 10 89.19 -68.53 -49.01
N PRO A 11 89.61 -67.49 -49.75
CA PRO A 11 90.08 -67.66 -51.11
C PRO A 11 91.45 -68.34 -51.17
N PHE A 12 91.66 -69.15 -52.20
CA PHE A 12 92.96 -69.73 -52.50
C PHE A 12 93.86 -68.69 -53.18
N VAL A 13 95.07 -68.50 -52.68
CA VAL A 13 96.06 -67.55 -53.20
C VAL A 13 97.06 -68.32 -54.08
N PRO A 14 97.09 -68.14 -55.41
CA PRO A 14 98.09 -68.78 -56.26
C PRO A 14 99.50 -68.36 -55.86
N LEU A 15 100.50 -69.19 -56.12
CA LEU A 15 101.89 -68.89 -55.75
C LEU A 15 102.51 -67.89 -56.75
N TYR A 16 103.27 -66.90 -56.26
CA TYR A 16 103.97 -65.96 -57.15
C TYR A 16 105.07 -66.70 -57.93
N PRO A 17 105.26 -66.43 -59.23
CA PRO A 17 106.28 -67.12 -60.02
C PRO A 17 107.70 -66.81 -59.55
N ALA A 18 108.55 -67.83 -59.60
CA ALA A 18 109.94 -67.75 -59.18
C ALA A 18 110.81 -67.00 -60.20
N LEU A 19 111.69 -66.12 -59.73
CA LEU A 19 112.54 -65.30 -60.59
C LEU A 19 113.41 -66.18 -61.50
N GLY A 20 113.17 -66.11 -62.81
CA GLY A 20 113.86 -66.95 -63.80
C GLY A 20 113.09 -68.21 -64.26
N SER A 21 111.83 -68.41 -63.85
CA SER A 21 110.96 -69.44 -64.46
C SER A 21 110.90 -69.25 -65.99
N LEU A 22 111.08 -70.31 -66.78
CA LEU A 22 110.96 -70.26 -68.24
C LEU A 22 109.55 -69.85 -68.69
N ASN A 23 108.55 -70.12 -67.85
CA ASN A 23 107.14 -69.75 -68.06
C ASN A 23 106.73 -68.58 -67.17
N PHE A 24 107.70 -67.84 -66.60
CA PHE A 24 107.48 -66.77 -65.64
C PHE A 24 106.38 -65.82 -66.09
N ASN A 25 106.36 -65.41 -67.37
CA ASN A 25 105.36 -64.50 -67.91
C ASN A 25 103.94 -65.08 -67.89
N GLN A 26 103.78 -66.37 -68.18
CA GLN A 26 102.46 -67.04 -68.16
C GLN A 26 102.00 -67.29 -66.72
N GLU A 27 102.90 -67.76 -65.85
CA GLU A 27 102.63 -67.98 -64.42
C GLU A 27 102.36 -66.65 -63.69
N ALA A 28 103.08 -65.57 -64.01
CA ALA A 28 102.84 -64.21 -63.51
C ALA A 28 101.51 -63.65 -63.99
N TYR A 29 101.20 -63.86 -65.27
CA TYR A 29 99.93 -63.44 -65.86
C TYR A 29 98.76 -64.18 -65.20
N ALA A 30 98.87 -65.50 -64.94
CA ALA A 30 97.87 -66.28 -64.22
C ALA A 30 97.70 -65.84 -62.76
N TYR A 31 98.81 -65.60 -62.04
CA TYR A 31 98.78 -65.03 -60.68
C TYR A 31 98.11 -63.65 -60.68
N GLY A 32 98.55 -62.75 -61.57
CA GLY A 32 98.06 -61.37 -61.66
C GLY A 32 96.59 -61.28 -62.05
N THR A 33 96.10 -62.21 -62.89
CA THR A 33 94.68 -62.27 -63.27
C THR A 33 93.80 -62.92 -62.20
N ALA A 34 94.35 -63.82 -61.36
CA ALA A 34 93.62 -64.46 -60.27
C ALA A 34 93.52 -63.60 -58.98
N MET A 35 94.52 -62.76 -58.68
CA MET A 35 94.54 -61.90 -57.49
C MET A 35 93.34 -60.92 -57.36
N PRO A 36 92.80 -60.33 -58.45
CA PRO A 36 91.53 -59.60 -58.39
C PRO A 36 90.38 -60.43 -57.81
N GLY A 37 90.31 -61.73 -58.11
CA GLY A 37 89.32 -62.64 -57.53
C GLY A 37 89.54 -62.91 -56.04
N VAL A 38 90.80 -63.13 -55.65
CA VAL A 38 91.19 -63.29 -54.24
C VAL A 38 90.83 -62.06 -53.42
N THR A 39 91.21 -60.86 -53.87
CA THR A 39 90.90 -59.61 -53.17
C THR A 39 89.39 -59.35 -53.11
N THR A 40 88.64 -59.67 -54.15
CA THR A 40 87.17 -59.60 -54.16
C THR A 40 86.59 -60.53 -53.08
N ARG A 41 87.03 -61.78 -53.01
CA ARG A 41 86.57 -62.74 -51.99
C ARG A 41 86.94 -62.33 -50.57
N VAL A 42 88.14 -61.81 -50.33
CA VAL A 42 88.50 -61.28 -48.99
C VAL A 42 87.60 -60.10 -48.61
N ARG A 43 87.23 -59.22 -49.57
CA ARG A 43 86.28 -58.12 -49.32
C ARG A 43 84.88 -58.64 -48.99
N GLU A 44 84.41 -59.66 -49.69
CA GLU A 44 83.11 -60.31 -49.39
C GLU A 44 83.08 -60.93 -48.00
N ILE A 45 84.16 -61.63 -47.58
CA ILE A 45 84.28 -62.17 -46.22
C ILE A 45 84.27 -61.06 -45.18
N ALA A 46 85.04 -59.98 -45.40
CA ALA A 46 85.06 -58.85 -44.49
C ALA A 46 83.69 -58.15 -44.39
N ALA A 47 82.96 -58.05 -45.51
CA ALA A 47 81.60 -57.52 -45.55
C ALA A 47 80.63 -58.43 -44.78
N ALA A 48 80.66 -59.74 -45.02
CA ALA A 48 79.83 -60.72 -44.31
C ALA A 48 80.11 -60.72 -42.80
N CYS A 49 81.38 -60.72 -42.37
CA CYS A 49 81.75 -60.61 -40.96
C CYS A 49 81.20 -59.33 -40.31
N ARG A 50 81.25 -58.19 -41.04
CA ARG A 50 80.68 -56.93 -40.57
C ARG A 50 79.15 -57.04 -40.43
N GLU A 51 78.47 -57.62 -41.41
CA GLU A 51 77.02 -57.84 -41.36
C GLU A 51 76.62 -58.76 -40.19
N CYS A 52 77.34 -59.86 -39.97
CA CYS A 52 77.11 -60.75 -38.81
C CYS A 52 77.29 -60.01 -37.48
N ALA A 53 78.34 -59.19 -37.36
CA ALA A 53 78.57 -58.40 -36.14
C ALA A 53 77.46 -57.36 -35.90
N LEU A 54 76.94 -56.74 -36.97
CA LEU A 54 75.81 -55.82 -36.89
C LEU A 54 74.51 -56.55 -36.49
N ALA A 55 74.21 -57.70 -37.11
CA ALA A 55 73.04 -58.52 -36.79
C ALA A 55 73.07 -59.01 -35.33
N ALA A 56 74.22 -59.52 -34.85
CA ALA A 56 74.39 -59.94 -33.46
C ALA A 56 74.18 -58.78 -32.47
N ARG A 57 74.67 -57.58 -32.82
CA ARG A 57 74.42 -56.36 -32.02
C ARG A 57 72.93 -56.01 -32.01
N GLU A 58 72.24 -56.10 -33.14
CA GLU A 58 70.79 -55.83 -33.24
C GLU A 58 69.95 -56.82 -32.44
N ASP A 59 70.26 -58.11 -32.50
CA ASP A 59 69.58 -59.14 -31.70
C ASP A 59 69.84 -58.94 -30.20
N ALA A 60 71.06 -58.57 -29.80
CA ALA A 60 71.38 -58.24 -28.40
C ALA A 60 70.59 -57.01 -27.91
N MET A 61 70.49 -55.96 -28.73
CA MET A 61 69.66 -54.79 -28.41
C MET A 61 68.17 -55.16 -28.32
N SER A 62 67.68 -56.05 -29.19
CA SER A 62 66.29 -56.52 -29.17
C SER A 62 65.99 -57.39 -27.93
N ALA A 63 66.93 -58.22 -27.51
CA ALA A 63 66.82 -59.03 -26.29
C ALA A 63 66.79 -58.13 -25.04
N GLU A 64 67.66 -57.11 -24.98
CA GLU A 64 67.66 -56.14 -23.89
C GLU A 64 66.36 -55.32 -23.85
N ALA A 65 65.86 -54.89 -25.02
CA ALA A 65 64.54 -54.25 -25.12
C ALA A 65 63.42 -55.15 -24.60
N SER A 66 63.44 -56.45 -24.94
CA SER A 66 62.45 -57.43 -24.47
C SER A 66 62.53 -57.66 -22.95
N ARG A 67 63.74 -57.67 -22.38
CA ARG A 67 63.97 -57.75 -20.94
C ARG A 67 63.41 -56.53 -20.21
N MET A 68 63.67 -55.33 -20.73
CA MET A 68 63.13 -54.09 -20.18
C MET A 68 61.59 -54.05 -20.23
N LEU A 69 60.99 -54.47 -21.35
CA LEU A 69 59.54 -54.58 -21.49
C LEU A 69 58.93 -55.56 -20.48
N SER A 70 59.58 -56.71 -20.27
CA SER A 70 59.11 -57.71 -19.30
C SER A 70 59.18 -57.19 -17.86
N ALA A 71 60.26 -56.50 -17.49
CA ALA A 71 60.39 -55.85 -16.19
C ALA A 71 59.31 -54.76 -15.99
N GLN A 72 59.09 -53.93 -17.00
CA GLN A 72 58.04 -52.90 -16.98
C GLN A 72 56.63 -53.51 -16.80
N GLN A 73 56.33 -54.62 -17.48
CA GLN A 73 55.07 -55.32 -17.33
C GLN A 73 54.88 -55.91 -15.92
N ALA A 74 55.96 -56.44 -15.31
CA ALA A 74 55.91 -56.94 -13.94
C ALA A 74 55.61 -55.80 -12.94
N ASP A 75 56.25 -54.64 -13.10
CA ASP A 75 55.99 -53.45 -12.28
C ASP A 75 54.55 -52.94 -12.45
N GLN A 76 54.04 -52.94 -13.69
CA GLN A 76 52.64 -52.60 -13.98
C GLN A 76 51.66 -53.58 -13.30
N ALA A 77 51.92 -54.88 -13.36
CA ALA A 77 51.09 -55.90 -12.72
C ALA A 77 51.06 -55.72 -11.19
N MET A 78 52.20 -55.42 -10.57
CA MET A 78 52.28 -55.11 -9.14
C MET A 78 51.49 -53.84 -8.78
N SER A 79 51.56 -52.81 -9.63
CA SER A 79 50.76 -51.59 -9.47
C SER A 79 49.26 -51.89 -9.55
N TYR A 80 48.80 -52.64 -10.56
CA TYR A 80 47.39 -53.01 -10.69
C TYR A 80 46.90 -53.86 -9.52
N ARG A 81 47.71 -54.78 -9.00
CA ARG A 81 47.38 -55.55 -7.79
C ARG A 81 47.13 -54.62 -6.59
N ASN A 82 47.99 -53.62 -6.38
CA ASN A 82 47.83 -52.66 -5.29
C ASN A 82 46.57 -51.79 -5.50
N GLN A 83 46.33 -51.33 -6.73
CA GLN A 83 45.12 -50.57 -7.07
C GLN A 83 43.83 -51.38 -6.83
N ALA A 84 43.84 -52.68 -7.17
CA ALA A 84 42.72 -53.58 -6.91
C ALA A 84 42.47 -53.77 -5.40
N ALA A 85 43.53 -53.94 -4.59
CA ALA A 85 43.42 -54.05 -3.14
C ALA A 85 42.87 -52.75 -2.49
N ASN A 86 43.33 -51.59 -2.96
CA ASN A 86 42.80 -50.29 -2.52
C ASN A 86 41.33 -50.14 -2.91
N SER A 87 40.96 -50.55 -4.12
CA SER A 87 39.57 -50.52 -4.60
C SER A 87 38.66 -51.43 -3.78
N ALA A 88 39.13 -52.64 -3.43
CA ALA A 88 38.39 -53.55 -2.56
C ALA A 88 38.17 -52.97 -1.16
N THR A 89 39.19 -52.33 -0.58
CA THR A 89 39.10 -51.65 0.72
C THR A 89 38.11 -50.48 0.67
N ALA A 90 38.18 -49.65 -0.38
CA ALA A 90 37.24 -48.54 -0.58
C ALA A 90 35.80 -49.02 -0.77
N ALA A 91 35.59 -50.14 -1.49
CA ALA A 91 34.29 -50.75 -1.67
C ALA A 91 33.71 -51.27 -0.33
N ALA A 92 34.53 -51.94 0.49
CA ALA A 92 34.13 -52.38 1.83
C ALA A 92 33.76 -51.20 2.75
N GLY A 93 34.54 -50.12 2.72
CA GLY A 93 34.23 -48.88 3.44
C GLY A 93 32.90 -48.26 2.96
N SER A 94 32.68 -48.20 1.65
CA SER A 94 31.44 -47.69 1.07
C SER A 94 30.21 -48.52 1.48
N ALA A 95 30.35 -49.85 1.53
CA ALA A 95 29.27 -50.73 1.98
C ALA A 95 28.90 -50.50 3.45
N SER A 96 29.88 -50.31 4.34
CA SER A 96 29.64 -49.99 5.76
C SER A 96 28.94 -48.64 5.94
N THR A 97 29.39 -47.62 5.21
CA THR A 97 28.77 -46.29 5.21
C THR A 97 27.33 -46.34 4.69
N ALA A 98 27.07 -47.07 3.60
CA ALA A 98 25.73 -47.27 3.07
C ALA A 98 24.80 -47.96 4.07
N SER A 99 25.27 -49.00 4.77
CA SER A 99 24.52 -49.67 5.83
C SER A 99 24.18 -48.72 6.98
N THR A 100 25.11 -47.84 7.37
CA THR A 100 24.87 -46.84 8.42
C THR A 100 23.83 -45.81 7.98
N HIS A 101 23.93 -45.31 6.74
CA HIS A 101 22.95 -44.39 6.19
C HIS A 101 21.56 -45.00 6.08
N ALA A 102 21.45 -46.28 5.72
CA ALA A 102 20.18 -47.00 5.70
C ALA A 102 19.54 -47.04 7.10
N SER A 103 20.31 -47.39 8.14
CA SER A 103 19.83 -47.39 9.53
C SER A 103 19.41 -45.99 10.00
N ASN A 104 20.19 -44.96 9.67
CA ASN A 104 19.87 -43.58 10.02
C ASN A 104 18.58 -43.10 9.33
N ALA A 105 18.37 -43.47 8.06
CA ALA A 105 17.15 -43.13 7.33
C ALA A 105 15.91 -43.79 7.95
N VAL A 106 16.01 -45.06 8.36
CA VAL A 106 14.94 -45.76 9.08
C VAL A 106 14.64 -45.09 10.42
N GLY A 107 15.68 -44.69 11.16
CA GLY A 107 15.54 -43.95 12.41
C GLY A 107 14.86 -42.59 12.23
N ALA A 108 15.30 -41.80 11.24
CA ALA A 108 14.70 -40.51 10.91
C ALA A 108 13.24 -40.65 10.45
N TYR A 109 12.93 -41.66 9.64
CA TYR A 109 11.55 -41.95 9.23
C TYR A 109 10.67 -42.33 10.44
N THR A 110 11.20 -43.13 11.36
CA THR A 110 10.48 -43.50 12.59
C THR A 110 10.20 -42.28 13.47
N GLN A 111 11.18 -41.39 13.68
CA GLN A 111 10.99 -40.14 14.42
C GLN A 111 9.99 -39.21 13.72
N MET A 112 10.05 -39.12 12.38
CA MET A 112 9.10 -38.33 11.61
C MET A 112 7.68 -38.87 11.79
N GLN A 113 7.47 -40.18 11.75
CA GLN A 113 6.14 -40.75 11.98
C GLN A 113 5.64 -40.62 13.43
N ALA A 114 6.53 -40.43 14.41
CA ALA A 114 6.14 -40.12 15.79
C ALA A 114 5.63 -38.68 15.94
N LEU A 115 6.17 -37.74 15.15
CA LEU A 115 5.77 -36.33 15.16
C LEU A 115 4.68 -36.00 14.12
N TYR A 116 4.74 -36.54 12.91
CA TYR A 116 3.74 -36.30 11.87
C TYR A 116 2.78 -37.49 11.77
N LEU A 117 1.58 -37.29 12.30
CA LEU A 117 0.55 -38.33 12.35
C LEU A 117 -0.27 -38.40 11.05
N GLY A 118 -0.14 -37.42 10.16
CA GLY A 118 -0.86 -37.36 8.88
C GLY A 118 -2.27 -36.79 9.01
N ALA A 119 -3.16 -37.20 8.11
CA ALA A 119 -4.56 -36.80 8.11
C ALA A 119 -5.39 -37.70 9.05
N LYS A 120 -6.18 -37.10 9.95
CA LYS A 120 -7.06 -37.85 10.87
C LYS A 120 -8.43 -37.17 10.97
N THR A 121 -9.47 -37.95 11.19
CA THR A 121 -10.85 -37.47 11.35
C THR A 121 -11.21 -37.10 12.80
N SER A 122 -10.34 -37.46 13.75
CA SER A 122 -10.47 -37.17 15.18
C SER A 122 -9.08 -37.10 15.83
N ASN A 123 -9.00 -36.48 17.00
CA ASN A 123 -7.79 -36.40 17.83
C ASN A 123 -7.21 -37.80 18.11
N PRO A 124 -5.98 -38.10 17.65
CA PRO A 124 -5.28 -39.33 18.02
C PRO A 124 -4.93 -39.35 19.51
N VAL A 125 -4.82 -40.55 20.07
CA VAL A 125 -4.33 -40.78 21.45
C VAL A 125 -2.95 -41.44 21.48
N LYS A 126 -2.47 -41.90 20.33
CA LYS A 126 -1.20 -42.60 20.12
C LYS A 126 -0.58 -42.15 18.81
N ASP A 127 0.73 -42.32 18.69
CA ASP A 127 1.46 -42.08 17.44
C ASP A 127 1.18 -43.17 16.39
N ASN A 128 1.80 -43.05 15.20
CA ASN A 128 1.65 -44.03 14.13
C ASN A 128 2.36 -45.38 14.41
N GLN A 129 3.14 -45.48 15.49
CA GLN A 129 3.79 -46.71 15.95
C GLN A 129 3.04 -47.36 17.12
N GLY A 130 2.00 -46.71 17.66
CA GLY A 130 1.23 -47.18 18.81
C GLY A 130 1.79 -46.77 20.17
N ASN A 131 2.81 -45.90 20.21
CA ASN A 131 3.34 -45.32 21.45
C ASN A 131 2.55 -44.08 21.87
N ALA A 132 2.86 -43.55 23.06
CA ALA A 132 2.32 -42.30 23.54
C ALA A 132 2.75 -41.11 22.65
N LEU A 133 1.87 -40.12 22.52
CA LEU A 133 2.14 -38.91 21.73
C LEU A 133 3.33 -38.13 22.27
N GLN A 134 4.24 -37.75 21.38
CA GLN A 134 5.36 -36.87 21.73
C GLN A 134 4.94 -35.41 21.67
N LEU A 135 5.53 -34.57 22.52
CA LEU A 135 5.35 -33.12 22.47
C LEU A 135 5.71 -32.59 21.08
N GLY A 136 4.83 -31.80 20.48
CA GLY A 136 4.99 -31.31 19.12
C GLY A 136 4.52 -32.28 18.03
N ALA A 137 3.98 -33.45 18.39
CA ALA A 137 3.30 -34.31 17.43
C ALA A 137 2.08 -33.60 16.83
N TRP A 138 1.75 -33.90 15.58
CA TRP A 138 0.91 -33.03 14.79
C TRP A 138 0.20 -33.75 13.65
N TYR A 139 -1.01 -33.30 13.32
CA TYR A 139 -1.87 -33.94 12.33
C TYR A 139 -2.79 -32.93 11.65
N THR A 140 -3.23 -33.23 10.43
CA THR A 140 -4.22 -32.42 9.72
C THR A 140 -5.61 -32.98 9.95
N TYR A 141 -6.54 -32.16 10.44
CA TYR A 141 -7.91 -32.60 10.67
C TYR A 141 -8.71 -32.64 9.38
N VAL A 142 -9.22 -33.82 9.03
CA VAL A 142 -10.03 -34.09 7.82
C VAL A 142 -11.43 -34.60 8.15
N GLY A 143 -11.88 -34.37 9.39
CA GLY A 143 -13.24 -34.70 9.82
C GLY A 143 -14.30 -33.74 9.27
N THR A 144 -15.51 -33.84 9.83
CA THR A 144 -16.68 -33.06 9.38
C THR A 144 -16.88 -31.77 10.16
N ASP A 145 -16.11 -31.51 11.23
CA ASP A 145 -16.22 -30.27 11.99
C ASP A 145 -15.81 -29.07 11.11
N PRO A 146 -16.74 -28.14 10.81
CA PRO A 146 -16.46 -26.99 9.95
C PRO A 146 -15.43 -26.01 10.53
N ALA A 147 -15.21 -26.00 11.84
CA ALA A 147 -14.23 -25.14 12.49
C ALA A 147 -12.78 -25.68 12.40
N LEU A 148 -12.63 -26.99 12.23
CA LEU A 148 -11.33 -27.68 12.25
C LEU A 148 -10.94 -28.29 10.90
N LYS A 149 -11.86 -28.40 9.93
CA LYS A 149 -11.58 -29.01 8.62
C LYS A 149 -10.44 -28.29 7.89
N GLY A 150 -9.36 -29.02 7.62
CA GLY A 150 -8.15 -28.51 6.96
C GLY A 150 -7.18 -27.78 7.91
N VAL A 151 -7.51 -27.70 9.20
CA VAL A 151 -6.64 -27.10 10.21
C VAL A 151 -5.58 -28.10 10.63
N TRP A 152 -4.37 -27.60 10.81
CA TRP A 152 -3.27 -28.33 11.42
C TRP A 152 -3.38 -28.26 12.94
N LEU A 153 -3.41 -29.40 13.64
CA LEU A 153 -3.36 -29.46 15.09
C LEU A 153 -2.04 -30.07 15.58
N TRP A 154 -1.54 -29.56 16.70
CA TRP A 154 -0.34 -30.04 17.37
C TRP A 154 -0.62 -30.39 18.84
N TRP A 155 0.16 -31.32 19.37
CA TRP A 155 0.04 -31.87 20.72
C TRP A 155 0.98 -31.12 21.66
N ASP A 156 0.44 -30.53 22.73
CA ASP A 156 1.20 -29.76 23.73
C ASP A 156 1.61 -30.59 24.97
N GLY A 157 1.32 -31.89 24.97
CA GLY A 157 1.51 -32.78 26.13
C GLY A 157 0.23 -33.06 26.92
N THR A 158 -0.79 -32.21 26.79
CA THR A 158 -2.06 -32.29 27.53
C THR A 158 -3.30 -32.29 26.63
N GLY A 159 -3.22 -31.65 25.46
CA GLY A 159 -4.31 -31.49 24.52
C GLY A 159 -3.86 -31.20 23.09
N TRP A 160 -4.82 -31.30 22.16
CA TRP A 160 -4.63 -30.93 20.77
C TRP A 160 -5.03 -29.48 20.55
N ASN A 161 -4.10 -28.67 20.05
CA ASN A 161 -4.29 -27.25 19.80
C ASN A 161 -4.07 -26.93 18.32
N PRO A 162 -4.80 -25.96 17.74
CA PRO A 162 -4.50 -25.47 16.39
C PRO A 162 -3.07 -24.90 16.29
N GLY A 163 -2.34 -25.28 15.25
CA GLY A 163 -1.03 -24.71 14.90
C GLY A 163 -1.18 -23.27 14.42
N ILE A 164 -0.41 -22.33 15.00
CA ILE A 164 -0.60 -20.88 14.86
C ILE A 164 -2.02 -20.46 15.29
N GLY A 165 -2.56 -21.09 16.34
CA GLY A 165 -3.79 -20.67 17.02
C GLY A 165 -5.05 -20.62 16.14
N PRO A 166 -6.21 -20.30 16.72
CA PRO A 166 -7.36 -19.89 15.93
C PRO A 166 -6.97 -18.57 15.24
N VAL A 167 -6.61 -18.58 13.95
CA VAL A 167 -6.44 -17.33 13.19
C VAL A 167 -7.82 -16.77 12.86
N ILE A 168 -8.57 -16.45 13.90
CA ILE A 168 -9.72 -15.55 13.88
C ILE A 168 -9.22 -14.27 14.59
N GLY A 169 -8.45 -13.45 13.87
CA GLY A 169 -8.23 -12.06 14.26
C GLY A 169 -6.85 -11.43 14.06
N THR A 170 -5.76 -12.18 13.90
CA THR A 170 -4.41 -11.60 14.15
C THR A 170 -3.53 -11.38 12.91
N LEU A 171 -3.96 -11.75 11.70
CA LEU A 171 -3.17 -11.48 10.49
C LEU A 171 -3.84 -10.41 9.63
N MET A 172 -3.13 -9.29 9.44
CA MET A 172 -3.56 -8.24 8.51
C MET A 172 -3.54 -8.81 7.07
N PRO A 173 -4.65 -8.74 6.32
CA PRO A 173 -4.65 -9.14 4.92
C PRO A 173 -3.74 -8.20 4.12
N LYS A 174 -2.67 -8.74 3.54
CA LYS A 174 -1.69 -7.98 2.73
C LYS A 174 -2.27 -7.44 1.41
N SER A 175 -3.49 -7.86 1.02
CA SER A 175 -4.22 -7.33 -0.13
C SER A 175 -5.73 -7.51 0.03
N GLY A 176 -6.51 -6.42 -0.10
CA GLY A 176 -7.93 -6.46 -0.49
C GLY A 176 -8.96 -6.97 0.53
N GLY A 177 -8.57 -7.30 1.76
CA GLY A 177 -9.50 -7.76 2.81
C GLY A 177 -10.14 -6.61 3.60
N LYS A 178 -11.40 -6.79 4.06
CA LYS A 178 -12.08 -5.90 5.01
C LYS A 178 -12.15 -6.56 6.39
N PHE A 179 -11.80 -5.83 7.46
CA PHE A 179 -12.12 -6.26 8.81
C PHE A 179 -13.64 -6.18 9.03
N THR A 180 -14.23 -7.26 9.57
CA THR A 180 -15.65 -7.32 9.95
C THR A 180 -15.88 -7.06 11.44
N GLY A 181 -14.83 -6.79 12.22
CA GLY A 181 -14.86 -6.50 13.65
C GLY A 181 -13.98 -5.32 14.06
N TYR A 182 -14.02 -4.94 15.34
CA TYR A 182 -13.14 -3.92 15.89
C TYR A 182 -11.72 -4.47 16.02
N ALA A 183 -10.72 -3.68 15.60
CA ALA A 183 -9.34 -3.95 15.97
C ALA A 183 -9.13 -3.46 17.41
N SER A 184 -8.40 -4.21 18.23
CA SER A 184 -8.03 -3.81 19.59
C SER A 184 -6.51 -3.83 19.72
N GLY A 185 -5.92 -2.70 20.13
CA GLY A 185 -4.50 -2.61 20.47
C GLY A 185 -4.20 -3.12 21.89
N PRO A 186 -2.91 -3.34 22.22
CA PRO A 186 -2.46 -3.59 23.59
C PRO A 186 -2.90 -2.47 24.55
N ALA A 187 -3.08 -2.80 25.84
CA ALA A 187 -3.37 -1.80 26.85
C ALA A 187 -2.25 -0.73 26.89
N GLY A 188 -2.60 0.53 26.64
CA GLY A 188 -1.66 1.65 26.64
C GLY A 188 -0.93 1.92 25.31
N ALA A 189 -1.38 1.31 24.19
CA ALA A 189 -0.83 1.60 22.87
C ALA A 189 -0.90 3.10 22.54
N LYS A 190 0.14 3.64 21.89
CA LYS A 190 0.16 5.02 21.41
C LYS A 190 -0.41 5.11 20.00
N GLY A 191 -0.78 6.30 19.53
CA GLY A 191 -1.30 6.53 18.17
C GLY A 191 -0.35 6.10 17.04
N GLU A 192 0.95 5.97 17.33
CA GLU A 192 1.97 5.42 16.43
C GLU A 192 1.85 3.89 16.24
N GLU A 193 1.26 3.19 17.23
CA GLU A 193 1.16 1.72 17.29
C GLU A 193 -0.26 1.23 16.95
N PHE A 194 -1.27 1.99 17.35
CA PHE A 194 -2.68 1.68 17.13
C PHE A 194 -3.52 2.97 17.17
N PRO A 195 -4.39 3.25 16.18
CA PRO A 195 -5.27 4.42 16.23
C PRO A 195 -6.16 4.36 17.47
N GLN A 196 -5.98 5.29 18.41
CA GLN A 196 -6.78 5.29 19.63
C GLN A 196 -8.21 5.76 19.32
N ALA A 197 -9.20 5.25 20.04
CA ALA A 197 -10.59 5.66 19.86
C ALA A 197 -10.78 7.18 20.04
N GLN A 198 -9.91 7.81 20.84
CA GLN A 198 -9.88 9.25 21.09
C GLN A 198 -9.21 10.06 19.96
N GLU A 199 -8.48 9.42 19.05
CA GLU A 199 -7.79 10.05 17.91
C GLU A 199 -8.59 9.97 16.60
N VAL A 200 -9.65 9.16 16.58
CA VAL A 200 -10.48 8.95 15.39
C VAL A 200 -11.79 9.71 15.56
N LEU A 201 -12.00 10.72 14.71
CA LEU A 201 -13.30 11.39 14.62
C LEU A 201 -14.33 10.45 13.97
N PRO A 202 -15.57 10.37 14.49
CA PRO A 202 -16.61 9.57 13.85
C PRO A 202 -16.89 10.06 12.43
N ARG A 203 -17.02 9.13 11.48
CA ARG A 203 -17.33 9.43 10.07
C ARG A 203 -18.70 10.12 9.88
N LYS A 204 -19.59 10.02 10.86
CA LYS A 204 -20.95 10.57 10.83
C LYS A 204 -21.13 11.61 11.95
N VAL A 205 -21.90 12.65 11.64
CA VAL A 205 -22.40 13.64 12.61
C VAL A 205 -23.13 12.91 13.75
N VAL A 206 -22.84 13.32 14.99
CA VAL A 206 -23.47 12.74 16.18
C VAL A 206 -24.84 13.39 16.37
N ASN A 207 -25.91 12.59 16.36
CA ASN A 207 -27.24 13.09 16.68
C ASN A 207 -27.40 13.19 18.20
N LEU A 208 -27.53 14.41 18.71
CA LEU A 208 -27.85 14.66 20.10
C LEU A 208 -29.32 14.34 20.37
N ALA A 209 -29.58 13.65 21.49
CA ALA A 209 -30.93 13.29 21.89
C ALA A 209 -31.85 14.52 21.95
N THR A 210 -32.96 14.45 21.22
CA THR A 210 -33.98 15.49 21.14
C THR A 210 -34.46 15.87 22.55
N ALA A 211 -34.53 17.18 22.84
CA ALA A 211 -35.02 17.75 24.10
C ALA A 211 -34.22 17.53 25.40
N THR A 212 -33.16 16.71 25.44
CA THR A 212 -32.38 16.44 26.67
C THR A 212 -30.92 16.88 26.62
N ALA A 213 -30.37 17.09 25.42
CA ALA A 213 -29.00 17.57 25.30
C ALA A 213 -28.91 19.09 25.51
N ASP A 214 -28.17 19.49 26.55
CA ASP A 214 -27.83 20.88 26.83
C ASP A 214 -26.49 21.23 26.17
N LEU A 215 -26.52 22.20 25.26
CA LEU A 215 -25.33 22.67 24.55
C LEU A 215 -24.27 23.28 25.50
N ASN A 216 -24.64 23.67 26.72
CA ASN A 216 -23.70 24.14 27.74
C ASN A 216 -22.90 22.99 28.37
N LEU A 217 -23.48 21.79 28.44
CA LEU A 217 -22.94 20.63 29.17
C LEU A 217 -22.15 19.67 28.28
N LEU A 218 -21.96 20.01 27.01
CA LEU A 218 -21.20 19.19 26.07
C LEU A 218 -19.73 19.00 26.53
N PRO A 219 -19.13 17.82 26.28
CA PRO A 219 -17.75 17.51 26.68
C PRO A 219 -16.74 18.50 26.08
N HIS A 220 -15.55 18.61 26.67
CA HIS A 220 -14.48 19.50 26.19
C HIS A 220 -13.68 18.86 25.04
N GLU A 221 -14.37 18.60 23.93
CA GLU A 221 -13.84 17.84 22.79
C GLU A 221 -14.27 18.45 21.46
N VAL A 222 -13.55 18.13 20.38
CA VAL A 222 -13.94 18.50 19.01
C VAL A 222 -15.18 17.68 18.66
N MET A 223 -16.25 18.35 18.22
CA MET A 223 -17.51 17.67 17.94
C MET A 223 -18.24 18.26 16.75
N PHE A 224 -18.76 17.37 15.90
CA PHE A 224 -19.71 17.65 14.82
C PHE A 224 -21.01 16.93 15.14
N ALA A 225 -22.08 17.68 15.33
CA ALA A 225 -23.32 17.10 15.81
C ALA A 225 -24.56 17.89 15.36
N ASP A 226 -25.71 17.23 15.42
CA ASP A 226 -27.01 17.76 15.03
C ASP A 226 -28.08 17.39 16.06
N GLY A 227 -29.19 18.13 16.07
CA GLY A 227 -30.33 17.75 16.88
C GLY A 227 -31.47 18.75 16.84
N ALA A 228 -32.65 18.30 17.26
CA ALA A 228 -33.83 19.13 17.46
C ALA A 228 -34.05 19.43 18.94
N ASP A 229 -34.62 20.61 19.22
CA ASP A 229 -35.10 20.98 20.56
C ASP A 229 -34.01 20.94 21.65
N LEU A 230 -32.78 21.24 21.24
CA LEU A 230 -31.62 21.30 22.11
C LEU A 230 -31.75 22.45 23.12
N SER A 231 -31.40 22.17 24.37
CA SER A 231 -31.37 23.19 25.42
C SER A 231 -30.21 24.17 25.19
N ASN A 232 -30.44 25.45 25.47
CA ASN A 232 -29.48 26.54 25.24
C ASN A 232 -29.03 26.71 23.76
N ARG A 233 -29.88 26.31 22.81
CA ARG A 233 -29.72 26.63 21.38
C ARG A 233 -29.94 28.13 21.07
N PRO A 234 -29.48 28.63 19.91
CA PRO A 234 -29.82 29.98 19.47
C PRO A 234 -31.33 30.15 19.30
N ALA A 235 -31.86 31.34 19.59
CA ALA A 235 -33.23 31.71 19.25
C ALA A 235 -33.29 32.08 17.75
N SER A 236 -33.62 31.09 16.91
CA SER A 236 -33.49 31.15 15.45
C SER A 236 -34.80 30.93 14.69
N GLY A 237 -35.87 30.51 15.37
CA GLY A 237 -37.11 30.06 14.73
C GLY A 237 -37.08 28.61 14.23
N ASP A 238 -35.89 28.03 14.06
CA ASP A 238 -35.69 26.64 13.64
C ASP A 238 -35.58 25.70 14.86
N THR A 239 -36.23 24.54 14.78
CA THR A 239 -36.12 23.53 15.83
C THR A 239 -34.84 22.69 15.69
N TRP A 240 -34.41 22.44 14.45
CA TRP A 240 -33.22 21.65 14.11
C TRP A 240 -31.99 22.51 13.91
N HIS A 241 -30.89 22.10 14.53
CA HIS A 241 -29.60 22.77 14.40
C HIS A 241 -28.46 21.80 14.11
N TYR A 242 -27.60 22.19 13.18
CA TYR A 242 -26.23 21.68 13.11
C TYR A 242 -25.36 22.51 14.04
N PHE A 243 -24.39 21.87 14.68
CA PHE A 243 -23.41 22.58 15.47
C PHE A 243 -22.03 21.95 15.41
N PHE A 244 -21.05 22.83 15.58
CA PHE A 244 -19.64 22.52 15.58
C PHE A 244 -19.00 23.12 16.82
N GLN A 245 -18.24 22.30 17.54
CA GLN A 245 -17.51 22.71 18.74
C GLN A 245 -16.01 22.53 18.55
N ILE A 246 -15.25 23.57 18.92
CA ILE A 246 -13.80 23.52 19.01
C ILE A 246 -13.39 23.83 20.46
N PRO A 247 -12.83 22.87 21.20
CA PRO A 247 -12.20 23.14 22.47
C PRO A 247 -10.86 23.85 22.26
N HIS A 248 -10.53 24.80 23.14
CA HIS A 248 -9.17 25.30 23.27
C HIS A 248 -8.29 24.26 23.98
N SER A 249 -6.97 24.42 23.88
CA SER A 249 -6.01 23.58 24.60
C SER A 249 -6.16 23.64 26.12
N SER A 250 -6.83 24.67 26.65
CA SER A 250 -7.10 24.84 28.08
C SER A 250 -8.57 24.53 28.41
N PRO A 251 -8.86 23.83 29.53
CA PRO A 251 -10.22 23.59 29.98
C PRO A 251 -11.01 24.88 30.21
N GLY A 252 -12.31 24.86 29.94
CA GLY A 252 -13.20 26.01 30.17
C GLY A 252 -13.14 27.08 29.07
N TYR A 253 -12.45 26.80 27.96
CA TYR A 253 -12.39 27.64 26.78
C TYR A 253 -12.84 26.86 25.55
N LYS A 254 -13.95 27.25 24.92
CA LYS A 254 -14.44 26.61 23.70
C LYS A 254 -15.23 27.55 22.82
N LEU A 255 -15.17 27.30 21.51
CA LEU A 255 -16.00 27.95 20.51
C LEU A 255 -17.12 26.99 20.12
N GLN A 256 -18.35 27.51 20.04
CA GLN A 256 -19.45 26.81 19.40
C GLN A 256 -20.00 27.66 18.26
N ILE A 257 -20.27 27.00 17.14
CA ILE A 257 -20.93 27.56 15.96
C ILE A 257 -22.18 26.71 15.71
N SER A 258 -23.30 27.35 15.39
CA SER A 258 -24.56 26.68 15.10
C SER A 258 -25.23 27.27 13.86
N ALA A 259 -25.86 26.40 13.06
CA ALA A 259 -26.67 26.75 11.90
C ALA A 259 -28.04 26.10 12.05
N GLY A 260 -29.11 26.78 11.62
CA GLY A 260 -30.41 26.13 11.44
C GLY A 260 -30.40 25.18 10.25
N LEU A 261 -31.48 24.42 10.10
CA LEU A 261 -31.67 23.52 8.96
C LEU A 261 -32.14 24.27 7.71
N THR A 262 -32.88 25.37 7.90
CA THR A 262 -33.50 26.10 6.80
C THR A 262 -32.60 27.20 6.26
N ALA A 263 -32.78 27.53 4.97
CA ALA A 263 -32.02 28.57 4.29
C ALA A 263 -32.24 29.99 4.86
N ASN A 264 -33.29 30.18 5.67
CA ASN A 264 -33.62 31.46 6.29
C ASN A 264 -33.01 31.62 7.69
N THR A 265 -32.31 30.59 8.21
CA THR A 265 -31.70 30.65 9.52
C THR A 265 -30.23 31.03 9.42
N PRO A 266 -29.83 32.15 10.04
CA PRO A 266 -28.45 32.62 10.00
C PRO A 266 -27.52 31.76 10.84
N LEU A 267 -26.21 31.96 10.68
CA LEU A 267 -25.20 31.34 11.52
C LEU A 267 -25.10 32.04 12.88
N PHE A 268 -24.90 31.26 13.91
CA PHE A 268 -24.70 31.74 15.28
C PHE A 268 -23.37 31.24 15.82
N PHE A 269 -22.75 32.03 16.69
CA PHE A 269 -21.56 31.60 17.42
C PHE A 269 -21.54 32.13 18.84
N ARG A 270 -20.88 31.40 19.73
CA ARG A 270 -20.61 31.82 21.10
C ARG A 270 -19.29 31.25 21.59
N ARG A 271 -18.73 31.87 22.62
CA ARG A 271 -17.46 31.45 23.22
C ARG A 271 -17.66 31.22 24.70
N GLN A 272 -17.07 30.15 25.21
CA GLN A 272 -16.85 29.96 26.63
C GLN A 272 -15.43 30.43 26.95
N VAL A 273 -15.28 31.19 28.04
CA VAL A 273 -14.01 31.67 28.57
C VAL A 273 -14.05 31.51 30.08
N ASN A 274 -13.04 30.83 30.64
CA ASN A 274 -13.00 30.50 32.07
C ASN A 274 -14.27 29.79 32.57
N GLY A 275 -14.84 28.89 31.77
CA GLY A 275 -16.08 28.16 32.12
C GLY A 275 -17.36 28.99 31.96
N ASN A 276 -17.26 30.29 31.70
CA ASN A 276 -18.41 31.18 31.53
C ASN A 276 -18.67 31.46 30.05
N TRP A 277 -19.93 31.43 29.63
CA TRP A 277 -20.31 31.84 28.27
C TRP A 277 -20.22 33.37 28.17
N ASN A 278 -19.40 33.87 27.24
CA ASN A 278 -18.82 35.21 27.25
C ASN A 278 -19.77 36.36 26.84
N THR A 279 -21.07 36.18 27.00
CA THR A 279 -22.11 37.16 26.69
C THR A 279 -23.28 36.98 27.66
N PRO A 280 -23.74 38.04 28.35
CA PRO A 280 -25.04 38.01 29.02
C PRO A 280 -26.10 37.76 27.93
N GLY A 281 -26.77 36.59 27.96
CA GLY A 281 -27.83 36.25 27.00
C GLY A 281 -27.45 35.32 25.84
N GLY A 282 -26.23 34.77 25.78
CA GLY A 282 -25.93 33.64 24.91
C GLY A 282 -25.48 33.98 23.47
N TRP A 283 -26.07 33.32 22.48
CA TRP A 283 -25.56 33.26 21.10
C TRP A 283 -25.46 34.61 20.39
N ARG A 284 -24.37 34.82 19.64
CA ARG A 284 -24.24 35.94 18.71
C ARG A 284 -24.59 35.49 17.30
N ARG A 285 -25.45 36.25 16.63
CA ARG A 285 -25.82 36.04 15.24
C ARG A 285 -24.78 36.66 14.32
N LEU A 286 -24.37 35.94 13.29
CA LEU A 286 -23.59 36.46 12.17
C LEU A 286 -24.57 37.18 11.22
N LEU A 287 -24.20 38.39 10.77
CA LEU A 287 -24.97 39.07 9.72
C LEU A 287 -24.64 38.44 8.37
N ASP A 288 -25.66 38.19 7.57
CA ASP A 288 -25.51 37.72 6.20
C ASP A 288 -26.04 38.75 5.18
N ALA A 289 -26.05 38.36 3.90
CA ALA A 289 -26.53 39.23 2.83
C ALA A 289 -28.03 39.56 2.96
N MET A 290 -28.86 38.65 3.51
CA MET A 290 -30.29 38.89 3.71
C MET A 290 -30.52 39.96 4.77
N ASP A 291 -29.67 40.03 5.80
CA ASP A 291 -29.70 41.08 6.82
C ASP A 291 -29.29 42.47 6.30
N CYS A 292 -28.52 42.49 5.22
CA CYS A 292 -28.00 43.71 4.61
C CYS A 292 -28.92 44.24 3.49
N THR A 293 -29.93 43.48 3.11
CA THR A 293 -30.97 43.90 2.16
C THR A 293 -32.17 44.47 2.91
N PRO A 294 -32.63 45.69 2.60
CA PRO A 294 -33.83 46.24 3.21
C PRO A 294 -35.04 45.36 2.88
N ASP A 295 -35.77 44.91 3.89
CA ASP A 295 -37.03 44.19 3.70
C ASP A 295 -38.05 45.05 2.93
N VAL A 296 -38.74 44.41 1.98
CA VAL A 296 -39.77 45.04 1.16
C VAL A 296 -41.14 44.46 1.51
N LYS A 297 -42.06 45.30 1.97
CA LYS A 297 -43.49 44.95 2.04
C LYS A 297 -44.18 45.42 0.76
N ALA A 298 -44.80 44.50 0.00
CA ALA A 298 -45.58 44.85 -1.19
C ALA A 298 -47.05 44.42 -1.03
N GLU A 299 -48.00 45.35 -1.21
CA GLU A 299 -49.43 45.08 -0.98
C GLU A 299 -50.34 45.95 -1.85
N ALA A 300 -51.37 45.34 -2.47
CA ALA A 300 -52.40 46.08 -3.18
C ALA A 300 -53.54 46.46 -2.23
N ILE A 301 -53.84 47.76 -2.15
CA ILE A 301 -54.83 48.33 -1.25
C ILE A 301 -56.13 48.56 -2.01
N ALA A 302 -57.21 47.95 -1.53
CA ALA A 302 -58.55 48.12 -2.09
C ALA A 302 -59.05 49.56 -1.94
N SER A 303 -59.85 50.04 -2.90
CA SER A 303 -60.40 51.42 -2.90
C SER A 303 -61.31 51.73 -1.70
N SER A 304 -61.80 50.72 -0.98
CA SER A 304 -62.56 50.88 0.26
C SER A 304 -61.70 51.22 1.48
N VAL A 305 -60.38 51.07 1.39
CA VAL A 305 -59.45 51.37 2.49
C VAL A 305 -59.04 52.83 2.39
N THR A 306 -59.50 53.63 3.34
CA THR A 306 -59.23 55.08 3.39
C THR A 306 -58.02 55.44 4.25
N ASP A 307 -57.49 54.49 5.02
CA ASP A 307 -56.43 54.71 6.01
C ASP A 307 -55.42 53.56 5.98
N TRP A 308 -54.12 53.88 6.02
CA TRP A 308 -53.08 52.85 6.00
C TRP A 308 -51.86 53.20 6.85
N GLU A 309 -51.36 52.18 7.56
CA GLU A 309 -50.25 52.27 8.50
C GLU A 309 -48.89 52.14 7.80
N ILE A 310 -48.05 53.16 7.95
CA ILE A 310 -46.64 53.08 7.60
C ILE A 310 -45.86 52.58 8.83
N ASN A 311 -45.31 51.36 8.74
CA ASN A 311 -44.64 50.70 9.87
C ASN A 311 -43.24 50.19 9.52
N ALA A 312 -42.19 50.84 10.03
CA ALA A 312 -40.78 50.44 9.80
C ALA A 312 -40.46 48.98 10.17
N GLY A 313 -41.31 48.32 10.95
CA GLY A 313 -41.16 46.92 11.32
C GLY A 313 -41.71 45.90 10.35
N ALA A 314 -42.58 46.32 9.43
CA ALA A 314 -43.11 45.45 8.41
C ALA A 314 -42.21 45.40 7.14
N GLY A 315 -41.33 46.39 6.99
CA GLY A 315 -40.37 46.50 5.89
C GLY A 315 -39.79 47.91 5.85
N ALA A 316 -38.50 48.02 5.56
CA ALA A 316 -37.81 49.30 5.38
C ALA A 316 -38.25 50.01 4.08
N ILE A 317 -38.68 49.23 3.08
CA ILE A 317 -39.35 49.70 1.87
C ILE A 317 -40.75 49.14 1.85
N GLN A 318 -41.74 49.98 1.59
CA GLN A 318 -43.13 49.57 1.47
C GLN A 318 -43.65 50.03 0.12
N GLN A 319 -44.04 49.10 -0.73
CA GLN A 319 -44.56 49.35 -2.05
C GLN A 319 -46.04 49.00 -2.09
N ILE A 320 -46.88 50.02 -2.19
CA ILE A 320 -48.32 49.87 -2.16
C ILE A 320 -48.94 50.33 -3.47
N TYR A 321 -50.03 49.65 -3.85
CA TYR A 321 -50.80 49.96 -5.03
C TYR A 321 -52.17 50.45 -4.57
N ILE A 322 -52.54 51.69 -4.91
CA ILE A 322 -53.78 52.30 -4.47
C ILE A 322 -54.72 52.53 -5.65
N SER A 323 -56.01 52.35 -5.41
CA SER A 323 -57.09 52.52 -6.41
C SER A 323 -58.15 53.55 -5.99
N GLY A 324 -57.88 54.30 -4.92
CA GLY A 324 -58.71 55.37 -4.39
C GLY A 324 -57.92 56.30 -3.46
N PRO A 325 -58.54 57.40 -2.98
CA PRO A 325 -57.91 58.32 -2.03
C PRO A 325 -57.55 57.63 -0.71
N ILE A 326 -56.40 57.99 -0.12
CA ILE A 326 -55.88 57.32 1.08
C ILE A 326 -55.19 58.29 2.03
N LYS A 327 -55.33 58.05 3.34
CA LYS A 327 -54.60 58.72 4.41
C LYS A 327 -53.55 57.80 5.00
N PHE A 328 -52.31 58.25 5.02
CA PHE A 328 -51.21 57.53 5.65
C PHE A 328 -50.97 58.00 7.08
N TRP A 329 -50.80 57.05 8.00
CA TRP A 329 -50.47 57.33 9.39
C TRP A 329 -49.23 56.54 9.83
N MET A 330 -48.45 57.08 10.76
CA MET A 330 -47.18 56.48 11.18
C MET A 330 -47.36 55.59 12.41
N ALA A 331 -46.86 54.36 12.35
CA ALA A 331 -46.72 53.51 13.53
C ALA A 331 -45.80 54.15 14.58
N PRO A 332 -45.97 53.84 15.89
CA PRO A 332 -45.04 54.30 16.92
C PRO A 332 -43.59 53.86 16.62
N HIS A 333 -42.64 54.78 16.79
CA HIS A 333 -41.24 54.47 16.56
C HIS A 333 -40.72 53.43 17.55
N ARG A 334 -39.86 52.53 17.09
CA ARG A 334 -39.19 51.53 17.95
C ARG A 334 -37.76 51.94 18.27
N ARG A 335 -37.12 52.75 17.42
CA ARG A 335 -35.74 53.24 17.61
C ARG A 335 -35.59 54.68 17.09
N PRO A 336 -34.69 55.49 17.68
CA PRO A 336 -34.50 56.89 17.28
C PRO A 336 -34.03 57.11 15.82
N SER A 337 -33.44 56.10 15.17
CA SER A 337 -32.88 56.17 13.81
C SER A 337 -33.76 55.50 12.74
N GLU A 338 -35.04 55.27 13.01
CA GLU A 338 -35.92 54.60 12.06
C GLU A 338 -36.20 55.45 10.82
N THR A 339 -36.15 54.76 9.67
CA THR A 339 -36.42 55.33 8.35
C THR A 339 -37.28 54.35 7.58
N VAL A 340 -38.27 54.87 6.85
CA VAL A 340 -39.16 54.08 5.99
C VAL A 340 -39.27 54.75 4.63
N ILE A 341 -39.15 53.95 3.57
CA ILE A 341 -39.42 54.40 2.20
C ILE A 341 -40.79 53.86 1.81
N LEU A 342 -41.71 54.76 1.44
CA LEU A 342 -43.02 54.40 0.88
C LEU A 342 -43.02 54.68 -0.62
N LYS A 343 -43.32 53.67 -1.42
CA LYS A 343 -43.58 53.79 -2.85
C LYS A 343 -45.07 53.57 -3.09
N VAL A 344 -45.74 54.58 -3.61
CA VAL A 344 -47.18 54.54 -3.87
C VAL A 344 -47.42 54.54 -5.36
N GLN A 345 -48.00 53.47 -5.89
CA GLN A 345 -48.43 53.40 -7.28
C GLN A 345 -49.93 53.72 -7.39
N PHE A 346 -50.27 54.68 -8.25
CA PHE A 346 -51.64 55.17 -8.42
C PHE A 346 -52.37 54.43 -9.54
N LEU A 347 -53.09 53.35 -9.25
CA LEU A 347 -53.73 52.53 -10.28
C LEU A 347 -54.88 53.29 -10.96
N GLY A 348 -54.83 53.36 -12.30
CA GLY A 348 -55.91 53.81 -13.17
C GLY A 348 -56.19 55.32 -13.23
N ALA A 349 -55.89 56.06 -12.15
CA ALA A 349 -56.05 57.51 -12.06
C ALA A 349 -55.14 58.08 -10.97
N PRO A 350 -54.78 59.38 -11.00
CA PRO A 350 -54.18 60.03 -9.85
C PRO A 350 -55.18 60.07 -8.68
N HIS A 351 -54.75 59.66 -7.50
CA HIS A 351 -55.57 59.66 -6.28
C HIS A 351 -55.01 60.60 -5.23
N ALA A 352 -55.88 61.26 -4.46
CA ALA A 352 -55.43 62.16 -3.40
C ALA A 352 -54.81 61.38 -2.23
N ILE A 353 -53.68 61.89 -1.72
CA ILE A 353 -53.01 61.38 -0.53
C ILE A 353 -53.08 62.40 0.60
N ALA A 354 -53.28 61.92 1.83
CA ALA A 354 -53.24 62.72 3.04
C ALA A 354 -52.34 62.05 4.08
N PHE A 355 -51.89 62.82 5.08
CA PHE A 355 -51.08 62.33 6.19
C PHE A 355 -51.70 62.70 7.53
N ASP A 356 -51.44 61.88 8.55
CA ASP A 356 -51.79 62.20 9.93
C ASP A 356 -50.91 63.32 10.52
N ALA A 357 -51.19 63.71 11.77
CA ALA A 357 -50.43 64.76 12.45
C ALA A 357 -48.99 64.34 12.83
N ALA A 358 -48.69 63.03 12.84
CA ALA A 358 -47.36 62.51 13.14
C ALA A 358 -46.38 62.80 12.00
N VAL A 359 -46.86 62.98 10.78
CA VAL A 359 -46.03 63.37 9.63
C VAL A 359 -45.86 64.89 9.55
N ILE A 360 -44.61 65.33 9.42
CA ILE A 360 -44.22 66.70 9.13
C ILE A 360 -43.98 66.79 7.63
N GLN A 361 -44.92 67.41 6.91
CA GLN A 361 -44.81 67.59 5.47
C GLN A 361 -43.74 68.64 5.13
N PRO A 362 -42.99 68.46 4.04
CA PRO A 362 -42.03 69.45 3.58
C PRO A 362 -42.77 70.68 3.05
N LYS A 363 -42.10 71.83 3.05
CA LYS A 363 -42.66 73.07 2.47
C LYS A 363 -42.85 72.98 0.95
N THR A 364 -42.12 72.07 0.30
CA THR A 364 -42.26 71.78 -1.13
C THR A 364 -43.57 71.03 -1.36
N PRO A 365 -44.39 71.43 -2.36
CA PRO A 365 -45.60 70.69 -2.68
C PRO A 365 -45.28 69.27 -3.15
N ILE A 366 -46.27 68.38 -3.06
CA ILE A 366 -46.17 67.03 -3.63
C ILE A 366 -45.86 67.19 -5.14
N PRO A 367 -44.85 66.50 -5.69
CA PRO A 367 -44.58 66.54 -7.12
C PRO A 367 -45.81 66.09 -7.92
N PRO A 368 -46.05 66.65 -9.13
CA PRO A 368 -47.17 66.21 -9.96
C PRO A 368 -46.99 64.74 -10.36
N TYR A 369 -48.09 63.96 -10.30
CA TYR A 369 -48.14 62.56 -10.68
C TYR A 369 -49.41 62.28 -11.52
N ALA A 370 -49.32 61.31 -12.42
CA ALA A 370 -50.40 60.87 -13.29
C ALA A 370 -50.87 59.43 -12.96
N ALA A 371 -51.79 58.91 -13.77
CA ALA A 371 -52.25 57.53 -13.63
C ALA A 371 -51.08 56.55 -13.85
N ASN A 372 -50.99 55.58 -12.93
CA ASN A 372 -49.98 54.51 -12.85
C ASN A 372 -48.56 54.94 -12.46
N ASP A 373 -48.31 56.22 -12.24
CA ASP A 373 -47.02 56.69 -11.73
C ASP A 373 -46.76 56.18 -10.32
N VAL A 374 -45.47 56.13 -9.96
CA VAL A 374 -45.00 55.74 -8.62
C VAL A 374 -44.41 56.95 -7.90
N LEU A 375 -45.09 57.43 -6.86
CA LEU A 375 -44.55 58.45 -5.96
C LEU A 375 -43.70 57.77 -4.88
N THR A 376 -42.42 58.15 -4.80
CA THR A 376 -41.50 57.68 -3.75
C THR A 376 -41.35 58.73 -2.66
N MET A 377 -41.55 58.30 -1.42
CA MET A 377 -41.52 59.12 -0.22
C MET A 377 -40.59 58.50 0.83
N LEU A 378 -39.87 59.35 1.55
CA LEU A 378 -38.99 58.96 2.64
C LEU A 378 -39.48 59.59 3.94
N PHE A 379 -39.66 58.76 4.96
CA PHE A 379 -40.03 59.17 6.32
C PHE A 379 -38.84 58.92 7.24
N MET A 380 -38.34 59.98 7.88
CA MET A 380 -37.24 59.89 8.85
C MET A 380 -37.75 60.30 10.22
N HIS A 381 -37.52 59.45 11.22
CA HIS A 381 -37.91 59.77 12.58
C HIS A 381 -37.15 61.00 13.11
N ARG A 382 -37.88 61.98 13.66
CA ARG A 382 -37.28 63.16 14.26
C ARG A 382 -36.94 62.89 15.73
N VAL A 383 -35.65 62.69 15.99
CA VAL A 383 -35.09 62.42 17.33
C VAL A 383 -35.62 63.41 18.37
N GLY A 384 -36.12 62.88 19.50
CA GLY A 384 -36.68 63.69 20.58
C GLY A 384 -38.15 64.07 20.41
N THR A 385 -38.82 63.61 19.35
CA THR A 385 -40.25 63.81 19.12
C THR A 385 -40.94 62.48 18.80
N SER A 386 -42.26 62.47 18.69
CA SER A 386 -43.03 61.31 18.16
C SER A 386 -43.41 61.51 16.68
N ARG A 387 -42.67 62.35 15.95
CA ARG A 387 -43.02 62.79 14.59
C ARG A 387 -41.97 62.35 13.57
N TYR A 388 -42.39 62.26 12.31
CA TYR A 388 -41.56 61.88 11.17
C TYR A 388 -41.47 63.01 10.15
N ASP A 389 -40.27 63.28 9.66
CA ASP A 389 -40.02 64.21 8.56
C ASP A 389 -40.24 63.51 7.23
N LEU A 390 -41.13 64.07 6.40
CA LEU A 390 -41.44 63.56 5.07
C LEU A 390 -40.59 64.28 4.00
N TYR A 391 -40.03 63.49 3.09
CA TYR A 391 -39.37 63.95 1.89
C TYR A 391 -39.99 63.29 0.66
N TYR A 392 -40.32 64.10 -0.35
CA TYR A 392 -40.71 63.60 -1.67
C TYR A 392 -39.43 63.33 -2.48
N CYS A 393 -39.17 62.06 -2.79
CA CYS A 393 -37.94 61.64 -3.48
C CYS A 393 -38.06 61.69 -5.00
N GLY A 394 -39.29 61.74 -5.53
CA GLY A 394 -39.58 61.83 -6.96
C GLY A 394 -40.82 61.05 -7.35
N VAL A 395 -41.25 61.26 -8.60
CA VAL A 395 -42.31 60.50 -9.26
C VAL A 395 -41.68 59.82 -10.47
N ASN A 396 -41.86 58.51 -10.56
CA ASN A 396 -41.28 57.68 -11.61
C ASN A 396 -42.38 57.01 -12.42
N LEU A 397 -42.07 56.69 -13.68
CA LEU A 397 -42.85 55.75 -14.47
C LEU A 397 -42.90 54.38 -13.76
N PRO A 398 -43.97 53.59 -13.96
CA PRO A 398 -44.18 52.31 -13.28
C PRO A 398 -43.06 51.29 -13.46
#